data_AF-A0A847XH79-F1
#
_entry.id   AF-A0A847XH79-F1
#
_cell.length_a   1.000
_cell.length_b   1.000
_cell.length_c   1.000
_cell.angle_alpha   90.00
_cell.angle_beta   90.00
_cell.angle_gamma   90.00
#
_symmetry.space_group_name_H-M   'P 1'
#
loop_
_entity.id
_entity.type
_entity.pdbx_description
1 polymer ?
#
loop_
_entity_poly.entity_id
_entity_poly.type
_entity_poly.pdbx_seq_one_letter_code
_entity_poly.pdbx_strand_id
1 'polypeptide(L)' 'HQIDSSIQTGGKYGMQTMDNSLLELYNKGIISKDTILSQAINRDIIRRYIL' A
#
# COMPACT_ATOMS: atom_id res chain seq x y z
N HIS A 1 17.75 23.39 -19.93
CA HIS A 1 17.62 21.94 -20.23
C HIS A 1 16.80 21.30 -19.13
N GLN A 2 15.62 20.80 -19.53
CA GLN A 2 14.67 20.12 -18.66
C GLN A 2 15.26 18.77 -18.25
N ILE A 3 15.62 18.62 -16.98
CA ILE A 3 15.78 17.31 -16.33
C ILE A 3 15.13 17.46 -14.95
N ASP A 4 13.86 17.85 -14.92
CA ASP A 4 13.05 17.95 -13.70
C ASP A 4 12.35 16.60 -13.37
N SER A 5 12.70 15.52 -14.06
CA SER A 5 11.86 14.30 -14.10
C SER A 5 12.56 13.02 -13.65
N SER A 6 13.76 13.08 -13.08
CA SER A 6 14.54 11.85 -12.85
C SER A 6 14.46 11.24 -11.47
N ILE A 7 13.88 11.88 -10.44
CA ILE A 7 13.87 11.28 -9.08
C ILE A 7 12.57 11.55 -8.30
N GLN A 8 11.43 11.66 -9.00
CA GLN A 8 10.12 11.66 -8.33
C GLN A 8 9.70 10.28 -7.79
N THR A 9 10.55 9.27 -7.97
CA THR A 9 10.36 7.93 -7.40
C THR A 9 11.54 7.60 -6.50
N GLY A 10 11.75 8.41 -5.46
CA GLY A 10 12.52 7.99 -4.30
C GLY A 10 11.87 6.73 -3.74
N GLY A 11 12.28 5.55 -4.20
CA GLY A 11 13.48 4.97 -3.61
C GLY A 11 13.54 4.92 -2.08
N LYS A 12 12.45 5.13 -1.33
CA LYS A 12 12.40 4.77 0.09
C LYS A 12 11.67 3.45 0.29
N TYR A 13 12.00 2.52 -0.61
CA TYR A 13 12.16 1.10 -0.32
C TYR A 13 12.80 0.93 1.06
N GLY A 14 11.98 0.59 2.06
CA GLY A 14 12.49 0.20 3.38
C GLY A 14 11.44 0.24 4.47
N MET A 15 10.44 1.11 4.35
CA MET A 15 9.27 1.10 5.24
C MET A 15 8.04 0.75 4.42
N GLN A 16 7.96 -0.51 3.99
CA GLN A 16 6.65 -1.08 3.71
C GLN A 16 5.94 -1.17 5.06
N THR A 17 5.08 -0.21 5.35
CA THR A 17 4.09 -0.38 6.41
C THR A 17 3.30 -1.64 6.08
N MET A 18 2.95 -2.42 7.10
CA MET A 18 2.18 -3.67 6.94
C MET A 18 0.94 -3.43 6.07
N ASP A 19 0.28 -2.28 6.26
CA ASP A 19 -0.87 -1.83 5.49
C ASP A 19 -0.59 -1.74 3.97
N ASN A 20 0.60 -1.28 3.58
CA ASN A 20 0.98 -1.14 2.17
C ASN A 20 1.26 -2.51 1.52
N SER A 21 1.92 -3.42 2.24
CA SER A 21 2.10 -4.81 1.78
C SER A 21 0.75 -5.53 1.67
N LEU A 22 -0.13 -5.34 2.64
CA LEU A 22 -1.49 -5.88 2.59
C LEU A 22 -2.29 -5.32 1.40
N LEU A 23 -2.24 -4.01 1.16
CA LEU A 23 -2.89 -3.37 0.00
C LEU A 23 -2.37 -3.92 -1.32
N GLU A 24 -1.07 -4.19 -1.42
CA GLU A 24 -0.47 -4.78 -2.61
C GLU A 24 -0.97 -6.23 -2.82
N LEU A 25 -1.04 -7.02 -1.74
CA LEU A 25 -1.59 -8.38 -1.77
C LEU A 25 -3.08 -8.38 -2.14
N TYR A 26 -3.86 -7.41 -1.65
CA TYR A 26 -5.27 -7.25 -1.98
C TYR A 26 -5.45 -6.83 -3.44
N ASN A 27 -4.68 -5.86 -3.94
CA ASN A 27 -4.69 -5.45 -5.35
C ASN A 27 -4.28 -6.58 -6.30
N LYS A 28 -3.39 -7.47 -5.87
CA LYS A 28 -3.02 -8.69 -6.60
C LYS A 28 -4.08 -9.80 -6.52
N GLY A 29 -5.14 -9.62 -5.73
CA GLY A 29 -6.18 -10.64 -5.51
C GLY A 29 -5.69 -11.85 -4.70
N ILE A 30 -4.54 -11.74 -4.03
CA ILE A 30 -3.95 -12.82 -3.22
C ILE A 30 -4.72 -12.97 -1.89
N ILE A 31 -5.24 -11.86 -1.37
CA ILE A 31 -6.03 -11.85 -0.13
C ILE A 31 -7.38 -11.15 -0.37
N SER A 32 -8.41 -11.59 0.36
CA SER A 32 -9.75 -11.00 0.28
C SER A 32 -9.90 -9.78 1.18
N LYS A 33 -10.95 -8.98 0.95
CA LYS A 33 -11.28 -7.78 1.74
C LYS A 33 -11.35 -8.07 3.24
N ASP A 34 -11.93 -9.21 3.63
CA ASP A 34 -11.97 -9.67 5.02
C ASP A 34 -10.57 -9.92 5.59
N THR A 35 -9.69 -10.54 4.81
CA THR A 35 -8.31 -10.86 5.23
C THR A 35 -7.52 -9.58 5.48
N ILE A 36 -7.55 -8.62 4.56
CA ILE A 36 -6.85 -7.34 4.74
C ILE A 36 -7.42 -6.54 5.92
N LEU A 37 -8.74 -6.53 6.12
CA LEU A 37 -9.37 -5.86 7.27
C LEU A 37 -9.05 -6.54 8.59
N SER A 38 -8.95 -7.87 8.64
CA SER A 38 -8.61 -8.60 9.87
C SER A 38 -7.14 -8.42 10.25
N GLN A 39 -6.26 -8.47 9.25
CA GLN A 39 -4.81 -8.42 9.41
C GLN A 39 -4.24 -7.00 9.52
N ALA A 40 -4.96 -5.99 9.02
CA ALA A 40 -4.55 -4.59 9.09
C ALA A 40 -4.45 -4.10 10.53
N ILE A 41 -3.37 -3.37 10.83
CA ILE A 41 -3.18 -2.70 12.13
C ILE A 41 -4.26 -1.63 12.31
N ASN A 42 -4.46 -0.82 11.27
CA ASN A 42 -5.47 0.24 11.28
C ASN A 42 -6.56 -0.06 10.26
N ARG A 43 -7.53 -0.87 10.71
CA ARG A 43 -8.70 -1.27 9.91
C ARG A 43 -9.49 -0.08 9.38
N ASP A 44 -9.58 1.01 10.13
CA ASP A 44 -10.30 2.22 9.71
C ASP A 44 -9.60 2.92 8.52
N ILE A 45 -8.27 3.01 8.56
CA ILE A 45 -7.45 3.57 7.48
C ILE A 45 -7.59 2.68 6.23
N ILE A 46 -7.34 1.38 6.39
CA ILE A 46 -7.45 0.40 5.30
C ILE A 46 -8.86 0.40 4.71
N ARG A 47 -9.90 0.49 5.55
CA ARG A 47 -11.29 0.61 5.09
C ARG A 47 -11.51 1.84 4.22
N ARG A 48 -10.91 3.00 4.53
CA ARG A 48 -10.94 4.21 3.68
C ARG A 48 -10.20 4.05 2.35
N TYR A 49 -9.24 3.14 2.27
CA TYR A 49 -8.52 2.87 1.02
C TYR A 49 -9.22 1.82 0.13
N ILE A 50 -10.04 0.94 0.71
CA ILE A 50 -10.74 -0.13 -0.01
C ILE A 50 -12.21 0.20 -0.34
N LEU A 51 -12.87 1.08 0.43
CA LEU A 51 -14.21 1.62 0.11
C LEU A 51 -14.09 2.79 -0.87
#